data_AF-A0A075AIV5-F1
#
_entry.id   AF-A0A075AIV5-F1
#
_cell.length_a   1.000
_cell.length_b   1.000
_cell.length_c   1.000
_cell.angle_alpha   90.00
_cell.angle_beta   90.00
_cell.angle_gamma   90.00
#
_symmetry.space_group_name_H-M   'P 1'
#
loop_
_entity.id
_entity.type
_entity.pdbx_description
1 polymer ?
#
loop_
_entity_poly.entity_id
_entity_poly.type
_entity_poly.pdbx_seq_one_letter_code
_entity_poly.pdbx_strand_id
1 'polypeptide(L)'
;MWVSLVVAFACLSVYETQAYRFGLLGGYSQPECPTDEQQKMFSSMIQQSGQENGLSELDGSSTVDVLQVEMQIVQGTNYRGLVRVNDNDCYTVVIHEDLPNQYGSDGPYSILGVNDAECSPEIDC
;
A
#
# COMPACT_ATOMS: atom_id res chain seq x y z
N MET A 1 21.42 9.24 -39.52
CA MET A 1 21.51 7.91 -38.86
C MET A 1 21.96 7.99 -37.38
N TRP A 2 21.70 9.10 -36.68
CA TRP A 2 22.07 9.29 -35.25
C TRP A 2 20.84 9.58 -34.36
N VAL A 3 19.74 10.05 -34.94
CA VAL A 3 18.52 10.44 -34.20
C VAL A 3 17.80 9.22 -33.61
N SER A 4 17.78 8.08 -34.32
CA SER A 4 17.15 6.84 -33.84
C SER A 4 17.81 6.25 -32.60
N LEU A 5 19.12 6.48 -32.43
CA LEU A 5 19.91 5.94 -31.32
C LEU A 5 19.68 6.74 -30.03
N VAL A 6 19.46 8.06 -30.14
CA VAL A 6 19.12 8.94 -29.02
C VAL A 6 17.71 8.67 -28.49
N VAL A 7 16.75 8.43 -29.39
CA VAL A 7 15.37 8.08 -28.99
C VAL A 7 15.32 6.72 -28.28
N ALA A 8 16.07 5.73 -28.75
CA ALA A 8 16.15 4.42 -28.11
C ALA A 8 16.73 4.50 -26.68
N PHE A 9 17.78 5.30 -26.46
CA PHE A 9 18.34 5.51 -25.12
C PHE A 9 17.42 6.30 -24.19
N ALA A 10 16.68 7.29 -24.71
CA ALA A 10 15.71 8.03 -23.93
C ALA A 10 14.49 7.18 -23.53
N CYS A 11 14.09 6.20 -24.35
CA CYS A 11 13.05 5.26 -23.95
C CYS A 11 13.55 4.33 -22.83
N LEU A 12 14.77 3.79 -22.93
CA LEU A 12 15.30 2.85 -21.93
C LEU A 12 15.44 3.47 -20.53
N SER A 13 15.84 4.75 -20.43
CA SER A 13 16.01 5.42 -19.14
C SER A 13 14.68 5.74 -18.41
N VAL A 14 13.58 5.89 -19.17
CA VAL A 14 12.24 6.11 -18.58
C VAL A 14 11.61 4.78 -18.10
N TYR A 15 11.92 3.66 -18.75
CA TYR A 15 11.43 2.34 -18.33
C TYR A 15 12.05 1.89 -17.00
N GLU A 16 13.35 2.10 -16.79
CA GLU A 16 14.00 1.64 -15.56
C GLU A 16 13.57 2.43 -14.31
N THR A 17 13.22 3.71 -14.45
CA THR A 17 12.82 4.53 -13.29
C THR A 17 11.41 4.25 -12.79
N GLN A 18 10.50 3.76 -13.64
CA GLN A 18 9.13 3.41 -13.23
C GLN A 18 9.00 1.92 -12.85
N ALA A 19 9.74 1.02 -13.49
CA ALA A 19 9.67 -0.42 -13.23
C ALA A 19 10.25 -0.84 -11.85
N TYR A 20 11.11 -0.01 -11.23
CA TYR A 20 11.57 -0.27 -9.86
C TYR A 20 10.55 0.09 -8.79
N ARG A 21 9.65 1.05 -9.06
CA ARG A 21 8.65 1.52 -8.09
C ARG A 21 7.37 0.68 -8.08
N PHE A 22 7.10 -0.05 -9.15
CA PHE A 22 5.91 -0.91 -9.27
C PHE A 22 6.38 -2.29 -9.66
N GLY A 23 6.07 -3.31 -8.83
CA GLY A 23 6.55 -4.68 -9.03
C GLY A 23 6.37 -5.17 -10.47
N LEU A 24 7.35 -5.92 -10.96
CA LEU A 24 7.31 -6.52 -12.30
C LEU A 24 5.98 -7.25 -12.51
N LEU A 25 5.22 -6.87 -13.56
CA LEU A 25 4.03 -7.58 -14.05
C LEU A 25 2.84 -7.62 -13.07
N GLY A 26 2.55 -6.52 -12.37
CA GLY A 26 1.35 -6.40 -11.54
C GLY A 26 1.47 -7.09 -10.18
N GLY A 27 2.69 -7.35 -9.71
CA GLY A 27 2.96 -7.68 -8.31
C GLY A 27 3.00 -6.43 -7.43
N TYR A 28 3.17 -6.65 -6.13
CA TYR A 28 3.42 -5.55 -5.18
C TYR A 28 4.78 -4.89 -5.46
N SER A 29 4.85 -3.59 -5.22
CA SER A 29 6.09 -2.81 -5.20
C SER A 29 7.04 -3.30 -4.11
N GLN A 30 8.26 -2.75 -4.10
CA GLN A 30 9.10 -2.88 -2.91
C GLN A 30 8.45 -2.17 -1.72
N PRO A 31 8.73 -2.60 -0.48
CA PRO A 31 8.29 -1.90 0.71
C PRO A 31 8.84 -0.48 0.75
N GLU A 32 7.97 0.47 1.09
CA GLU A 32 8.30 1.88 1.29
C GLU A 32 7.76 2.36 2.65
N CYS A 33 8.38 3.40 3.20
CA CYS A 33 7.87 4.01 4.43
C CYS A 33 6.49 4.64 4.18
N PRO A 34 5.53 4.47 5.10
CA PRO A 34 4.20 5.02 4.91
C PRO A 34 4.24 6.54 4.88
N THR A 35 3.43 7.12 3.99
CA THR A 35 3.13 8.55 4.05
C THR A 35 2.16 8.86 5.18
N ASP A 36 2.08 10.13 5.62
CA ASP A 36 1.07 10.57 6.60
C ASP A 36 -0.36 10.27 6.16
N GLU A 37 -0.63 10.28 4.85
CA GLU A 37 -1.93 9.95 4.27
C GLU A 37 -2.21 8.45 4.38
N GLN A 38 -1.24 7.60 4.06
CA GLN A 38 -1.35 6.15 4.21
C GLN A 38 -1.53 5.77 5.68
N GLN A 39 -0.75 6.36 6.59
CA GLN A 39 -0.90 6.16 8.03
C GLN A 39 -2.34 6.45 8.49
N LYS A 40 -2.91 7.58 8.06
CA LYS A 40 -4.30 7.95 8.38
C LYS A 40 -5.32 7.02 7.72
N MET A 41 -5.12 6.66 6.46
CA MET A 41 -5.99 5.75 5.72
C MET A 41 -6.08 4.40 6.42
N PHE A 42 -4.93 3.76 6.71
CA PHE A 42 -4.90 2.48 7.43
C PHE A 42 -5.55 2.59 8.80
N SER A 43 -5.17 3.60 9.59
CA SER A 43 -5.75 3.83 10.92
C SER A 43 -7.28 3.95 10.87
N SER A 44 -7.79 4.78 9.95
CA SER A 44 -9.23 5.01 9.80
C SER A 44 -9.97 3.75 9.36
N MET A 45 -9.44 3.01 8.38
CA MET A 45 -10.08 1.80 7.86
C MET A 45 -10.09 0.68 8.90
N ILE A 46 -8.99 0.53 9.63
CA ILE A 46 -8.83 -0.46 10.69
C ILE A 46 -9.76 -0.14 11.87
N GLN A 47 -9.88 1.12 12.28
CA GLN A 47 -10.81 1.53 13.33
C GLN A 47 -12.28 1.38 12.92
N GLN A 48 -12.60 1.68 11.65
CA GLN A 48 -13.98 1.62 11.16
C GLN A 48 -14.47 0.20 10.93
N SER A 49 -13.64 -0.65 10.33
CA SER A 49 -14.06 -1.95 9.77
C SER A 49 -13.13 -3.11 10.14
N GLY A 50 -12.07 -2.88 10.92
CA GLY A 50 -11.09 -3.92 11.26
C GLY A 50 -11.70 -5.09 12.01
N GLN A 51 -12.62 -4.84 12.95
CA GLN A 51 -13.30 -5.88 13.72
C GLN A 51 -14.07 -6.86 12.83
N GLU A 52 -14.79 -6.35 11.83
CA GLU A 52 -15.56 -7.16 10.86
C GLU A 52 -14.63 -7.98 9.94
N ASN A 53 -13.37 -7.57 9.81
CA ASN A 53 -12.37 -8.18 8.95
C ASN A 53 -11.33 -9.02 9.70
N GLY A 54 -11.58 -9.36 10.97
CA GLY A 54 -10.75 -10.29 11.76
C GLY A 54 -9.88 -9.65 12.83
N LEU A 55 -9.81 -8.32 12.91
CA LEU A 55 -9.11 -7.58 13.98
C LEU A 55 -10.04 -7.37 15.18
N SER A 56 -10.50 -8.47 15.76
CA SER A 56 -11.56 -8.48 16.78
C SER A 56 -11.16 -7.86 18.14
N GLU A 57 -9.86 -7.67 18.38
CA GLU A 57 -9.34 -7.08 19.62
C GLU A 57 -9.16 -5.56 19.56
N LEU A 58 -9.45 -4.93 18.41
CA LEU A 58 -9.38 -3.48 18.28
C LEU A 58 -10.55 -2.81 18.98
N ASP A 59 -10.25 -1.79 19.77
CA ASP A 59 -11.22 -0.82 20.27
C ASP A 59 -10.92 0.58 19.74
N GLY A 60 -11.83 1.54 20.00
CA GLY A 60 -11.66 2.93 19.57
C GLY A 60 -10.47 3.66 20.21
N SER A 61 -9.76 3.04 21.15
CA SER A 61 -8.54 3.58 21.76
C SER A 61 -7.25 2.93 21.23
N SER A 62 -7.38 1.91 20.39
CA SER A 62 -6.25 1.15 19.90
C SER A 62 -5.36 2.01 19.01
N THR A 63 -4.06 1.95 19.28
CA THR A 63 -3.05 2.61 18.44
C THR A 63 -2.76 1.73 17.23
N VAL A 64 -2.63 2.38 16.07
CA VAL A 64 -2.35 1.71 14.81
C VAL A 64 -1.14 2.40 14.21
N ASP A 65 -0.03 1.67 14.09
CA ASP A 65 1.20 2.14 13.48
C ASP A 65 1.46 1.34 12.21
N VAL A 66 1.53 2.02 11.06
CA VAL A 66 1.92 1.38 9.81
C VAL A 66 3.44 1.37 9.77
N LEU A 67 4.05 0.20 9.62
CA LEU A 67 5.51 0.04 9.64
C LEU A 67 6.10 0.11 8.23
N GLN A 68 5.39 -0.43 7.23
CA GLN A 68 5.75 -0.34 5.81
C GLN A 68 4.50 -0.50 4.95
N VAL A 69 4.57 -0.01 3.70
CA VAL A 69 3.52 -0.16 2.71
C VAL A 69 4.11 -0.65 1.39
N GLU A 70 3.43 -1.60 0.77
CA GLU A 70 3.66 -2.02 -0.61
C GLU A 70 2.40 -1.73 -1.44
N MET A 71 2.59 -1.33 -2.69
CA MET A 71 1.51 -0.96 -3.60
C MET A 71 1.42 -1.91 -4.79
N GLN A 72 0.21 -2.25 -5.22
CA GLN A 72 -0.04 -3.04 -6.41
C GLN A 72 -1.13 -2.37 -7.25
N ILE A 73 -0.79 -1.96 -8.47
CA ILE A 73 -1.75 -1.35 -9.41
C ILE A 73 -2.60 -2.45 -10.05
N VAL A 74 -3.92 -2.31 -9.95
CA VAL A 74 -4.93 -3.23 -10.49
C VAL A 74 -6.04 -2.41 -11.20
N GLN A 75 -7.30 -2.85 -11.16
CA GLN A 75 -8.45 -1.99 -11.45
C GLN A 75 -8.71 -1.05 -10.25
N GLY A 76 -7.74 -0.18 -9.96
CA GLY A 76 -7.62 0.53 -8.69
C GLY A 76 -6.21 0.33 -8.12
N THR A 77 -6.07 0.45 -6.80
CA THR A 77 -4.79 0.24 -6.10
C THR A 77 -4.99 -0.63 -4.88
N ASN A 78 -4.19 -1.69 -4.73
CA ASN A 78 -4.07 -2.41 -3.48
C ASN A 78 -2.88 -1.85 -2.69
N TYR A 79 -3.13 -1.49 -1.43
CA TYR A 79 -2.13 -1.15 -0.44
C TYR A 79 -2.00 -2.31 0.54
N ARG A 80 -0.82 -2.93 0.62
CA ARG A 80 -0.51 -3.93 1.63
C ARG A 80 0.38 -3.29 2.69
N GLY A 81 -0.15 -3.14 3.88
CA GLY A 81 0.57 -2.57 5.02
C GLY A 81 0.97 -3.67 6.01
N LEU A 82 2.20 -3.60 6.52
CA LEU A 82 2.52 -4.24 7.80
C LEU A 82 2.13 -3.25 8.90
N VAL A 83 1.17 -3.63 9.73
CA VAL A 83 0.58 -2.75 10.73
C VAL A 83 0.80 -3.33 12.10
N ARG A 84 1.28 -2.51 13.04
CA ARG A 84 1.35 -2.82 14.46
C ARG A 84 0.16 -2.19 15.17
N VAL A 85 -0.50 -2.99 15.99
CA VAL A 85 -1.63 -2.59 16.81
C VAL A 85 -1.22 -2.65 18.27
N ASN A 86 -1.55 -1.61 19.04
CA ASN A 86 -1.30 -1.55 20.49
C ASN A 86 0.16 -1.89 20.89
N ASP A 87 1.11 -1.46 20.06
CA ASP A 87 2.55 -1.68 20.21
C ASP A 87 3.02 -3.15 20.24
N ASN A 88 2.14 -4.13 20.01
CA ASN A 88 2.48 -5.55 20.20
C ASN A 88 2.12 -6.43 19.00
N ASP A 89 0.87 -6.39 18.54
CA ASP A 89 0.37 -7.35 17.56
C ASP A 89 0.54 -6.82 16.14
N CYS A 90 1.10 -7.63 15.25
CA CYS A 90 1.31 -7.24 13.88
C CYS A 90 0.43 -8.02 12.90
N TYR A 91 -0.04 -7.29 11.91
CA TYR A 91 -0.92 -7.80 10.88
C TYR A 91 -0.47 -7.31 9.51
N THR A 92 -0.60 -8.18 8.52
CA THR A 92 -0.63 -7.76 7.12
C THR A 92 -2.06 -7.39 6.77
N VAL A 93 -2.29 -6.12 6.48
CA VAL A 93 -3.62 -5.58 6.09
C VAL A 93 -3.58 -5.15 4.64
N VAL A 94 -4.55 -5.60 3.85
CA VAL A 94 -4.71 -5.20 2.45
C VAL A 94 -5.93 -4.30 2.31
N ILE A 95 -5.70 -3.05 1.90
CA ILE A 95 -6.74 -2.06 1.60
C ILE A 95 -6.78 -1.85 0.08
N HIS A 96 -7.97 -1.94 -0.51
CA HIS A 96 -8.21 -1.62 -1.91
C HIS A 96 -8.83 -0.25 -2.04
N GLU A 97 -8.27 0.57 -2.93
CA GLU A 97 -8.84 1.80 -3.43
C GLU A 97 -9.40 1.56 -4.83
N ASP A 98 -10.70 1.78 -4.98
CA ASP A 98 -11.37 1.72 -6.29
C ASP A 98 -10.86 2.82 -7.23
N LEU A 99 -11.10 2.68 -8.53
CA LEU A 99 -10.79 3.74 -9.49
C LEU A 99 -11.59 5.02 -9.18
N PRO A 100 -11.02 6.21 -9.44
CA PRO A 100 -11.73 7.47 -9.28
C PRO A 100 -13.04 7.48 -10.07
N ASN A 101 -14.06 8.10 -9.49
CA ASN A 101 -15.34 8.22 -10.16
C ASN A 101 -15.25 9.20 -11.36
N GLN A 102 -16.31 9.30 -12.16
CA GLN A 102 -16.37 10.18 -13.33
C GLN A 102 -16.21 11.69 -13.00
N TYR A 103 -16.25 12.07 -11.73
CA TYR A 103 -16.04 13.44 -11.24
C TYR A 103 -14.62 13.68 -10.69
N GLY A 104 -13.75 12.67 -10.77
CA GLY A 104 -12.36 12.74 -10.33
C GLY A 104 -12.18 12.69 -8.81
N SER A 105 -13.18 12.24 -8.05
CA SER A 105 -12.99 11.93 -6.62
C SER A 105 -12.36 10.55 -6.49
N ASP A 106 -11.46 10.40 -5.51
CA ASP A 106 -10.84 9.13 -5.15
C ASP A 106 -11.90 8.04 -4.92
N GLY A 107 -11.55 6.80 -5.25
CA GLY A 107 -12.45 5.67 -5.07
C GLY A 107 -12.66 5.35 -3.60
N PRO A 108 -13.78 4.69 -3.23
CA PRO A 108 -13.95 4.19 -1.88
C PRO A 108 -12.84 3.19 -1.51
N TYR A 109 -12.46 3.20 -0.23
CA TYR A 109 -11.56 2.21 0.34
C TYR A 109 -12.32 1.01 0.89
N SER A 110 -11.73 -0.18 0.78
CA SER A 110 -12.24 -1.40 1.39
C SER A 110 -11.10 -2.28 1.92
N ILE A 111 -11.30 -2.95 3.05
CA ILE A 111 -10.35 -3.98 3.52
C ILE A 111 -10.64 -5.26 2.73
N LEU A 112 -9.62 -5.78 2.04
CA LEU A 112 -9.71 -7.05 1.32
C LEU A 112 -9.24 -8.24 2.17
N GLY A 113 -8.38 -8.00 3.15
CA GLY A 113 -7.89 -9.06 4.01
C GLY A 113 -7.01 -8.58 5.14
N VAL A 114 -6.98 -9.38 6.20
CA VAL A 114 -6.17 -9.23 7.39
C VAL A 114 -5.56 -10.59 7.70
N ASN A 115 -4.26 -10.65 7.93
CA ASN A 115 -3.56 -11.87 8.34
C ASN A 115 -2.57 -11.52 9.45
N ASP A 116 -2.40 -12.43 10.42
CA ASP A 116 -1.34 -12.32 11.43
C ASP A 116 0.04 -12.25 10.77
N ALA A 117 0.93 -11.44 11.33
CA ALA A 117 2.28 -11.24 10.83
C ALA A 117 3.28 -11.03 11.97
N GLU A 118 4.56 -11.20 11.66
CA GLU A 118 5.63 -10.83 12.58
C GLU A 118 5.91 -9.32 12.49
N CYS A 119 6.22 -8.68 13.63
CA CYS A 119 6.59 -7.26 13.70
C CYS A 119 8.03 -6.98 13.21
N SER A 120 8.37 -7.50 12.04
CA SER A 120 9.71 -7.37 11.44
C SER A 120 9.60 -6.71 10.06
N PRO A 121 9.59 -5.37 9.98
CA PRO A 121 9.60 -4.68 8.69
C PRO A 121 10.91 -4.96 7.93
N GLU A 122 10.82 -4.95 6.61
CA GLU A 122 11.97 -5.13 5.70
C GLU A 122 12.83 -3.87 5.60
N ILE A 123 12.26 -2.73 5.98
CA ILE A 123 12.85 -1.40 5.94
C ILE A 123 12.70 -0.71 7.30
N ASP A 124 13.60 0.25 7.58
CA ASP A 124 13.56 1.06 8.80
C ASP A 124 13.03 2.46 8.46
N CYS A 125 11.98 2.86 9.17
CA CYS A 125 11.27 4.13 9.08
C CYS A 125 11.31 4.77 10.49
#